data_AF-A0A948SC93-F1
#
_entry.id   AF-A0A948SC93-F1
#
_cell.length_a   1.000
_cell.length_b   1.000
_cell.length_c   1.000
_cell.angle_alpha   90.00
_cell.angle_beta   90.00
_cell.angle_gamma   90.00
#
_symmetry.space_group_name_H-M   'P 1'
#
loop_
_entity.id
_entity.type
_entity.pdbx_description
1 polymer ?
#
loop_
_entity_poly.entity_id
_entity_poly.type
_entity_poly.pdbx_seq_one_letter_code
_entity_poly.pdbx_strand_id
1 'polypeptide(L)'
;MNHNIRRLVLVIALCGAVASASAAGADLGTPDRTPVSAKTAAGEEVLLFPNGRWEFVDTSKAVEAKKVADQFPENKLRPEGAQGGLFGIGRYIMPGDKDYNRRSLSGK
;
A
#
# COMPACT_ATOMS: atom_id res chain seq x y z
N MET A 1 -55.80 -5.56 -24.64
CA MET A 1 -54.46 -5.98 -24.18
C MET A 1 -54.58 -6.50 -22.75
N ASN A 2 -54.35 -7.80 -22.55
CA ASN A 2 -54.71 -8.51 -21.32
C ASN A 2 -53.84 -8.09 -20.14
N HIS A 3 -54.43 -8.02 -18.95
CA HIS A 3 -53.78 -7.57 -17.71
C HIS A 3 -52.49 -8.38 -17.40
N ASN A 4 -52.47 -9.66 -17.80
CA ASN A 4 -51.32 -10.55 -17.67
C ASN A 4 -50.15 -10.17 -18.59
N ILE A 5 -50.42 -9.61 -19.77
CA ILE A 5 -49.41 -9.15 -20.73
C ILE A 5 -48.71 -7.88 -20.20
N ARG A 6 -49.45 -6.99 -19.52
CA ARG A 6 -48.89 -5.78 -18.90
C ARG A 6 -47.94 -6.09 -17.74
N ARG A 7 -48.25 -7.10 -16.92
CA ARG A 7 -47.39 -7.53 -15.80
C ARG A 7 -46.11 -8.21 -16.29
N LEU A 8 -46.20 -9.01 -17.35
CA LEU A 8 -45.05 -9.67 -17.96
C LEU A 8 -44.06 -8.65 -18.56
N VAL A 9 -44.55 -7.61 -19.24
CA VAL A 9 -43.72 -6.52 -19.79
C VAL A 9 -43.05 -5.71 -18.67
N LEU A 10 -43.73 -5.48 -17.55
CA LEU A 10 -43.17 -4.72 -16.42
C LEU A 10 -42.03 -5.48 -15.71
N VAL A 11 -42.14 -6.81 -15.59
CA VAL A 11 -41.08 -7.64 -14.97
C VAL A 11 -39.84 -7.73 -15.86
N ILE A 12 -40.02 -7.84 -17.18
CA ILE A 12 -38.90 -7.85 -18.14
C ILE A 12 -38.18 -6.49 -18.17
N ALA A 13 -38.93 -5.38 -18.08
CA ALA A 13 -38.34 -4.05 -17.99
C ALA A 13 -37.57 -3.82 -16.66
N LEU A 14 -38.03 -4.41 -15.55
CA LEU A 14 -37.36 -4.28 -14.25
C LEU A 14 -36.06 -5.11 -14.16
N CYS A 15 -36.02 -6.29 -14.79
CA CYS A 15 -34.80 -7.10 -14.86
C CYS A 15 -33.74 -6.54 -15.83
N GLY A 16 -34.15 -5.79 -16.86
CA GLY A 16 -33.22 -5.17 -17.82
C GLY A 16 -32.45 -3.95 -17.26
N ALA A 17 -32.95 -3.32 -16.20
CA ALA A 17 -32.35 -2.09 -15.66
C ALA A 17 -31.16 -2.32 -14.70
N VAL A 18 -30.92 -3.56 -14.26
CA VAL A 18 -29.84 -3.88 -13.30
C VAL A 18 -28.50 -4.15 -13.99
N ALA A 19 -28.47 -4.31 -15.32
CA ALA A 19 -27.27 -4.71 -16.06
C ALA A 19 -26.40 -3.54 -16.60
N SER A 20 -26.74 -2.28 -16.35
CA SER A 20 -26.07 -1.13 -16.99
C SER A 20 -25.29 -0.22 -16.05
N ALA A 21 -25.17 -0.54 -14.76
CA ALA A 21 -24.50 0.33 -13.77
C ALA A 21 -22.99 0.08 -13.60
N SER A 22 -22.40 -0.87 -14.34
CA SER A 22 -20.98 -1.24 -14.19
C SER A 22 -20.20 -1.02 -15.48
N ALA A 23 -20.16 0.23 -15.96
CA ALA A 23 -19.22 0.65 -17.00
C ALA A 23 -18.87 2.15 -16.94
N ALA A 24 -19.08 2.82 -15.80
CA ALA A 24 -18.31 4.03 -15.53
C ALA A 24 -16.91 3.56 -15.13
N GLY A 25 -16.03 3.40 -16.12
CA GLY A 25 -14.61 3.31 -15.88
C GLY A 25 -14.22 4.57 -15.13
N ALA A 26 -14.09 4.46 -13.81
CA ALA A 26 -13.35 5.45 -13.06
C ALA A 26 -11.96 5.46 -13.69
N ASP A 27 -11.62 6.57 -14.34
CA ASP A 27 -10.23 6.95 -14.48
C ASP A 27 -9.72 7.05 -13.05
N LEU A 28 -9.12 5.96 -12.55
CA LEU A 28 -8.34 5.98 -11.33
C LEU A 28 -7.08 6.78 -11.66
N GLY A 29 -7.26 8.07 -11.91
CA GLY A 29 -6.19 9.01 -12.17
C GLY A 29 -5.13 8.84 -11.10
N THR A 30 -3.87 9.11 -11.45
CA THR A 30 -2.74 8.98 -10.53
C THR A 30 -3.12 9.59 -9.19
N PRO A 31 -3.14 8.81 -8.09
CA PRO A 31 -3.57 9.33 -6.80
C PRO A 31 -2.68 10.49 -6.41
N ASP A 32 -3.28 11.60 -5.98
CA ASP A 32 -2.56 12.77 -5.53
C ASP A 32 -1.55 12.36 -4.44
N ARG A 33 -0.27 12.62 -4.71
CA ARG A 33 0.85 12.27 -3.82
C ARG A 33 1.27 13.42 -2.93
N THR A 34 0.55 14.54 -2.97
CA THR A 34 0.87 15.75 -2.21
C THR A 34 0.69 15.50 -0.71
N PRO A 35 1.73 15.74 0.13
CA PRO A 35 1.60 15.62 1.58
C PRO A 35 0.64 16.68 2.15
N VAL A 36 -0.13 16.32 3.17
CA VAL A 36 -1.08 17.21 3.85
C VAL A 36 -0.48 17.71 5.15
N SER A 37 -0.59 19.02 5.44
CA SER A 37 -0.15 19.60 6.71
C SER A 37 -1.17 19.31 7.82
N ALA A 38 -0.68 18.89 8.99
CA ALA A 38 -1.48 18.62 10.18
C ALA A 38 -0.71 18.98 11.47
N LYS A 39 -1.36 18.82 12.63
CA LYS A 39 -0.74 19.01 13.94
C LYS A 39 -0.89 17.77 14.82
N THR A 40 0.15 17.45 15.60
CA THR A 40 0.07 16.42 16.65
C THR A 40 -0.82 16.89 17.80
N ALA A 41 -1.22 15.98 18.70
CA ALA A 41 -1.96 16.34 19.92
C ALA A 41 -1.20 17.33 20.82
N ALA A 42 0.13 17.35 20.74
CA ALA A 42 1.01 18.29 21.43
C ALA A 42 1.16 19.63 20.68
N GLY A 43 0.53 19.79 19.51
CA GLY A 43 0.53 21.02 18.71
C GLY A 43 1.69 21.14 17.70
N GLU A 44 2.48 20.09 17.49
CA GLU A 44 3.63 20.11 16.60
C GLU A 44 3.22 19.95 15.14
N GLU A 45 3.88 20.66 14.23
CA GLU A 45 3.57 20.59 12.81
C GLU A 45 4.14 19.32 12.17
N VAL A 46 3.28 18.61 11.43
CA VAL A 46 3.60 17.37 10.74
C VAL A 46 3.06 17.35 9.31
N LEU A 47 3.72 16.58 8.46
CA LEU A 47 3.28 16.25 7.12
C LEU A 47 2.76 14.82 7.08
N LEU A 48 1.54 14.64 6.58
CA LEU A 48 0.89 13.35 6.38
C LEU A 48 1.02 12.94 4.92
N PHE A 49 1.70 11.82 4.66
CA PHE A 49 1.86 11.27 3.32
C PHE A 49 0.72 10.30 2.99
N PRO A 50 0.28 10.23 1.72
CA PRO A 50 -0.81 9.32 1.30
C PRO A 50 -0.56 7.81 1.51
N ASN A 51 0.67 7.42 1.85
CA ASN A 51 1.03 6.03 2.18
C ASN A 51 0.91 5.72 3.69
N GLY A 52 0.33 6.62 4.47
CA GLY A 52 0.20 6.47 5.92
C GLY A 52 1.45 6.82 6.72
N ARG A 53 2.56 7.19 6.06
CA ARG A 53 3.73 7.75 6.74
C ARG A 53 3.43 9.18 7.17
N TRP A 54 3.98 9.60 8.30
CA TRP A 54 4.01 11.00 8.70
C TRP A 54 5.42 11.42 9.10
N GLU A 55 5.72 12.72 9.03
CA GLU A 55 7.02 13.29 9.36
C GLU A 55 6.84 14.65 10.05
N PHE A 56 7.75 15.00 10.97
CA PHE A 56 7.79 16.34 11.57
C PHE A 56 8.29 17.37 10.56
N VAL A 57 7.68 18.56 10.56
CA VAL A 57 8.20 19.70 9.78
C VAL A 57 9.54 20.19 10.35
N ASP A 58 9.69 20.10 11.67
CA ASP A 58 10.95 20.39 12.37
C ASP A 58 11.96 19.25 12.17
N THR A 59 13.05 19.56 11.46
CA THR A 59 14.12 18.62 11.11
C THR A 59 14.87 18.09 12.33
N SER A 60 14.96 18.86 13.42
CA SER A 60 15.63 18.42 14.65
C SER A 60 14.81 17.33 15.33
N LYS A 61 13.50 17.54 15.43
CA LYS A 61 12.56 16.55 15.99
C LYS A 61 12.43 15.32 15.11
N ALA A 62 12.46 15.48 13.79
CA ALA A 62 12.47 14.35 12.86
C ALA A 62 13.66 13.41 13.10
N VAL A 63 14.86 13.97 13.35
CA VAL A 63 16.07 13.18 13.66
C VAL A 63 15.95 12.47 15.00
N GLU A 64 15.41 13.13 16.03
CA GLU A 64 15.18 12.51 17.33
C GLU A 64 14.16 11.37 17.27
N ALA A 65 13.04 11.58 16.57
CA ALA A 65 12.03 10.55 16.35
C ALA A 65 12.61 9.34 15.61
N LYS A 66 13.50 9.56 14.63
CA LYS A 66 14.19 8.49 13.92
C LYS A 66 15.08 7.65 14.85
N LYS A 67 15.84 8.31 15.76
CA LYS A 67 16.67 7.59 16.75
C LYS A 67 15.83 6.70 17.66
N VAL A 68 14.63 7.14 18.05
CA VAL A 68 13.70 6.33 18.84
C VAL A 68 13.19 5.15 18.01
N ALA A 69 12.80 5.38 16.75
CA ALA A 69 12.35 4.32 15.87
C ALA A 69 13.41 3.23 15.63
N ASP A 70 14.69 3.59 15.56
CA ASP A 70 15.81 2.65 15.34
C ASP A 70 16.09 1.71 16.54
N GLN A 71 15.55 2.03 17.73
CA GLN A 71 15.68 1.18 18.92
C GLN A 71 14.83 -0.10 18.82
N PHE A 72 13.73 -0.05 18.08
CA PHE A 72 12.80 -1.17 17.94
C PHE A 72 13.34 -2.17 16.91
N PRO A 73 13.60 -3.43 17.29
CA PRO A 73 14.12 -4.43 16.36
C PRO A 73 13.17 -4.72 15.20
N GLU A 74 11.87 -4.52 15.38
CA GLU A 74 10.83 -4.72 14.36
C GLU A 74 10.94 -3.71 13.20
N ASN A 75 11.50 -2.52 13.46
CA ASN A 75 11.73 -1.50 12.45
C ASN A 75 12.99 -1.75 11.62
N LYS A 76 13.83 -2.71 12.04
CA LYS A 76 15.05 -3.08 11.33
C LYS A 76 14.68 -3.96 10.15
N LEU A 77 14.37 -3.30 9.04
CA LEU A 77 14.16 -3.96 7.77
C LEU A 77 15.44 -4.68 7.34
N ARG A 78 15.25 -5.63 6.42
CA ARG A 78 16.36 -6.32 5.76
C ARG A 78 17.34 -5.27 5.18
N PRO A 79 18.64 -5.37 5.45
CA PRO A 79 19.64 -4.46 4.92
C PRO A 79 19.58 -4.36 3.39
N GLU A 80 19.84 -3.16 2.87
CA GLU A 80 19.94 -2.95 1.42
C GLU A 80 21.01 -3.85 0.82
N GLY A 81 20.66 -4.54 -0.27
CA GLY A 81 21.55 -5.47 -0.95
C GLY A 81 21.64 -6.87 -0.34
N ALA A 82 21.15 -7.14 0.88
CA ALA A 82 21.11 -8.52 1.36
C ALA A 82 20.20 -9.39 0.46
N GLN A 83 20.47 -10.69 0.33
CA GLN A 83 19.64 -11.68 -0.39
C GLN A 83 19.04 -12.69 0.59
N GLY A 84 18.01 -13.43 0.15
CA GLY A 84 17.32 -14.41 1.00
C GLY A 84 16.32 -13.79 1.99
N GLY A 85 15.81 -14.63 2.90
CA GLY A 85 14.74 -14.25 3.83
C GLY A 85 13.39 -14.05 3.13
N LEU A 86 12.68 -15.14 2.83
CA LEU A 86 11.35 -15.05 2.21
C LEU A 86 10.32 -14.76 3.30
N PHE A 87 9.67 -13.60 3.24
CA PHE A 87 8.73 -13.13 4.28
C PHE A 87 9.30 -13.19 5.71
N GLY A 88 10.60 -12.91 5.87
CA GLY A 88 11.28 -12.97 7.17
C GLY A 88 11.71 -14.39 7.60
N ILE A 89 11.47 -15.41 6.78
CA ILE A 89 11.90 -16.79 7.04
C ILE A 89 13.21 -17.07 6.31
N GLY A 90 14.22 -17.53 7.07
CA GLY A 90 15.55 -17.89 6.56
C GLY A 90 16.60 -16.81 6.83
N ARG A 91 17.85 -17.13 6.50
CA ARG A 91 19.01 -16.24 6.75
C ARG A 91 19.10 -15.14 5.69
N TYR A 92 19.49 -13.94 6.11
CA TYR A 92 19.96 -12.89 5.20
C TYR A 92 21.41 -13.15 4.77
N ILE A 93 21.62 -13.22 3.47
CA ILE A 93 22.93 -13.40 2.83
C ILE A 93 23.45 -12.02 2.47
N MET A 94 24.46 -11.54 3.18
CA MET A 94 25.00 -10.19 3.00
C MET A 94 25.88 -10.10 1.76
N PRO A 95 26.00 -8.92 1.11
CA PRO A 95 27.03 -8.70 0.10
C PRO A 95 28.41 -9.07 0.63
N GLY A 96 29.13 -9.94 -0.08
CA GLY A 96 30.43 -10.47 0.33
C GLY A 96 30.38 -11.84 1.04
N ASP A 97 29.20 -12.35 1.40
CA ASP A 97 29.05 -13.74 1.82
C ASP A 97 29.41 -14.69 0.66
N LYS A 98 30.06 -15.84 0.94
CA LYS A 98 30.36 -16.86 -0.07
C LYS A 98 29.11 -17.31 -0.84
N ASP A 99 27.96 -17.29 -0.17
CA ASP A 99 26.69 -17.73 -0.72
C ASP A 99 25.99 -16.61 -1.52
N TYR A 100 26.48 -15.37 -1.48
CA TYR A 100 25.86 -14.19 -2.12
C TYR A 100 25.88 -14.25 -3.65
N ASN A 101 26.97 -14.74 -4.22
CA ASN A 101 27.16 -14.89 -5.68
C ASN A 101 27.01 -16.35 -6.13
N ARG A 102 26.51 -17.22 -5.24
CA ARG A 102 26.22 -18.61 -5.55
C ARG A 102 24.94 -18.60 -6.38
N ARG A 103 25.10 -18.38 -7.69
CA ARG A 103 24.05 -18.55 -8.71
C ARG A 103 23.29 -19.86 -8.46
N SER A 104 22.13 -20.02 -9.11
CA SER A 104 21.32 -21.26 -9.01
C SER A 104 22.19 -22.52 -8.91
N LEU A 105 22.07 -23.23 -7.79
CA LEU A 105 22.75 -24.51 -7.58
C LEU A 105 22.16 -25.63 -8.42
N SER A 106 21.16 -25.32 -9.26
CA SER A 106 20.49 -26.33 -10.07
C SER A 106 21.41 -27.01 -11.06
N GLY A 107 22.57 -26.43 -11.41
CA GLY A 107 23.56 -27.06 -12.30
C GLY A 107 22.95 -27.62 -13.60
N LYS A 108 21.82 -27.07 -14.04
CA LYS A 108 21.10 -27.42 -15.26
C LYS A 108 21.30 -26.29 -16.25
#